data_AF-A0A222MW11-F1
#
_entry.id   AF-A0A222MW11-F1
#
_cell.length_a   1.000
_cell.length_b   1.000
_cell.length_c   1.000
_cell.angle_alpha   90.00
_cell.angle_beta   90.00
_cell.angle_gamma   90.00
#
_symmetry.space_group_name_H-M   'P 1'
#
loop_
_entity.id
_entity.type
_entity.pdbx_description
1 polymer ?
#
loop_
_entity_poly.entity_id
_entity_poly.type
_entity_poly.pdbx_seq_one_letter_code
_entity_poly.pdbx_strand_id
1 'polypeptide(L)'
;MNIDDKLLNKLEKLSALRISDDKREETMSNLSEIVSFVENLNELDLSAFEATVSTIDACTPFREDLSKQSDVIDCVLKHAPSHDESFFLVPKVIE
;
A
#
# COMPACT_ATOMS: atom_id res chain seq x y z
N MET A 1 18.36 -11.14 4.51
CA MET A 1 17.15 -11.38 5.38
C MET A 1 16.56 -12.76 5.07
N ASN A 2 15.99 -13.52 6.02
CA ASN A 2 15.38 -14.84 5.71
C ASN A 2 13.85 -14.73 5.63
N ILE A 3 13.24 -15.20 4.53
CA ILE A 3 11.80 -15.16 4.29
C ILE A 3 11.23 -16.56 4.53
N ASP A 4 10.46 -16.71 5.61
CA ASP A 4 9.77 -17.94 5.98
C ASP A 4 8.25 -17.82 5.81
N ASP A 5 7.52 -18.94 5.90
CA ASP A 5 6.05 -18.95 5.78
C ASP A 5 5.36 -18.06 6.81
N LYS A 6 5.94 -17.92 8.01
CA LYS A 6 5.38 -17.06 9.05
C LYS A 6 5.43 -15.60 8.63
N LEU A 7 6.56 -15.17 8.06
CA LEU A 7 6.72 -13.84 7.51
C LEU A 7 5.79 -13.63 6.31
N LEU A 8 5.69 -14.61 5.40
CA LEU A 8 4.79 -14.51 4.25
C LEU A 8 3.33 -14.34 4.68
N ASN A 9 2.86 -15.13 5.66
CA ASN A 9 1.51 -15.00 6.20
C ASN A 9 1.27 -13.63 6.86
N LYS A 10 2.29 -13.06 7.51
CA LYS A 10 2.21 -11.72 8.07
C LYS A 10 2.08 -10.67 6.96
N LEU A 11 2.85 -10.80 5.88
CA LEU A 11 2.82 -9.88 4.74
C LEU A 11 1.50 -9.96 3.98
N GLU A 12 0.94 -11.15 3.78
CA GLU A 12 -0.40 -11.36 3.22
C GLU A 12 -1.48 -10.58 3.99
N LYS A 13 -1.45 -10.71 5.33
CA LYS A 13 -2.40 -10.00 6.20
C LYS A 13 -2.24 -8.48 6.11
N LEU A 14 -0.99 -7.98 6.09
CA LEU A 14 -0.71 -6.54 6.04
C LEU A 14 -1.04 -5.91 4.68
N SER A 15 -0.88 -6.67 3.60
CA SER A 15 -1.17 -6.21 2.23
C SER A 15 -2.61 -6.46 1.80
N ALA A 16 -3.40 -7.19 2.61
CA ALA A 16 -4.73 -7.68 2.23
C ALA A 16 -4.72 -8.51 0.93
N LEU A 17 -3.62 -9.22 0.66
CA LEU A 17 -3.46 -10.12 -0.48
C LEU A 17 -3.38 -11.56 0.02
N ARG A 18 -4.13 -12.45 -0.63
CA ARG A 18 -4.06 -13.88 -0.37
C ARG A 18 -3.22 -14.56 -1.45
N ILE A 19 -2.17 -15.26 -1.05
CA ILE A 19 -1.33 -16.03 -1.96
C ILE A 19 -1.82 -17.48 -1.94
N SER A 20 -2.00 -18.07 -3.11
CA SER A 20 -2.43 -19.46 -3.23
C SER A 20 -1.27 -20.41 -2.90
N ASP A 21 -1.59 -21.57 -2.32
CA ASP A 21 -0.58 -22.50 -1.79
C ASP A 21 0.42 -22.97 -2.85
N ASP A 22 -0.02 -23.12 -4.09
CA ASP A 22 0.79 -23.48 -5.26
C ASP A 22 1.83 -22.43 -5.65
N LYS A 23 1.65 -21.16 -5.25
CA LYS A 23 2.52 -20.04 -5.60
C LYS A 23 3.40 -19.56 -4.44
N ARG A 24 3.26 -20.16 -3.26
CA ARG A 24 3.97 -19.70 -2.05
C ARG A 24 5.47 -19.84 -2.18
N GLU A 25 5.94 -21.03 -2.57
CA GLU A 25 7.38 -21.31 -2.71
C GLU A 25 8.03 -20.37 -3.74
N GLU A 26 7.38 -20.19 -4.90
CA GLU A 26 7.82 -19.27 -5.94
C GLU A 26 7.89 -17.83 -5.41
N THR A 27 6.85 -17.37 -4.72
CA THR A 27 6.78 -16.01 -4.18
C THR A 27 7.87 -15.77 -3.13
N MET A 28 8.15 -16.75 -2.28
CA MET A 28 9.24 -16.67 -1.30
C MET A 28 10.61 -16.58 -1.95
N SER A 29 10.85 -17.37 -3.01
CA SER A 29 12.10 -17.30 -3.78
C SER A 29 12.27 -15.91 -4.40
N ASN A 30 11.24 -15.44 -5.11
CA ASN A 30 11.27 -14.14 -5.80
C ASN A 30 11.50 -12.98 -4.81
N LEU A 31 10.81 -12.99 -3.67
CA LEU A 31 11.02 -11.96 -2.63
C LEU A 31 12.43 -12.01 -2.05
N SER A 32 12.99 -13.20 -1.87
CA SER A 32 14.35 -13.35 -1.35
C SER A 32 15.38 -12.78 -2.33
N GLU A 33 15.22 -13.07 -3.63
CA GLU A 33 16.06 -12.51 -4.69
C GLU A 33 15.98 -10.98 -4.75
N ILE A 34 14.77 -10.41 -4.66
CA ILE A 34 14.57 -8.95 -4.65
C ILE A 34 15.27 -8.31 -3.46
N VAL A 35 15.12 -8.88 -2.25
CA VAL A 35 15.77 -8.33 -1.05
C VAL A 35 17.29 -8.43 -1.16
N SER A 36 17.83 -9.56 -1.62
CA SER A 36 19.27 -9.71 -1.88
C SER A 36 19.79 -8.71 -2.92
N PHE A 37 19.00 -8.39 -3.96
CA PHE A 37 19.38 -7.36 -4.92
C PHE A 37 19.42 -5.96 -4.28
N VAL A 38 18.49 -5.64 -3.38
CA VAL A 38 18.45 -4.37 -2.67
C VAL A 38 19.60 -4.26 -1.65
N GLU A 39 20.07 -5.37 -1.09
CA GLU A 39 21.21 -5.40 -0.16
C GLU A 39 22.51 -4.83 -0.77
N ASN A 40 22.65 -4.81 -2.11
CA ASN A 40 23.76 -4.17 -2.81
C ASN A 40 23.91 -2.68 -2.46
N LEU A 41 22.82 -1.99 -2.11
CA LEU A 41 22.85 -0.57 -1.72
C LEU A 41 23.59 -0.35 -0.40
N ASN A 42 23.75 -1.37 0.44
CA ASN A 42 24.47 -1.28 1.71
C ASN A 42 25.99 -1.12 1.55
N GLU A 43 26.53 -1.36 0.34
CA GLU A 43 27.96 -1.15 0.04
C GLU A 43 28.32 0.34 -0.09
N LEU A 44 27.31 1.21 -0.24
CA LEU A 44 27.49 2.64 -0.42
C LEU A 44 27.42 3.37 0.93
N ASP A 45 28.42 4.22 1.21
CA ASP A 45 28.36 5.15 2.34
C ASP A 45 27.49 6.36 1.98
N LEU A 46 26.31 6.40 2.60
CA LEU A 46 25.32 7.47 2.41
C LEU A 46 25.25 8.42 3.62
N SER A 47 26.16 8.33 4.59
CA SER A 47 26.11 9.10 5.84
C SER A 47 26.15 10.62 5.65
N ALA A 48 26.70 11.10 4.52
CA ALA A 48 26.81 12.52 4.19
C ALA A 48 25.58 13.08 3.46
N PHE A 49 24.61 12.25 3.09
CA PHE A 49 23.45 12.66 2.27
C PHE A 49 22.15 12.59 3.05
N GLU A 50 21.35 13.65 2.95
CA GLU A 50 19.98 13.64 3.45
C GLU A 50 19.06 12.90 2.47
N ALA A 51 18.08 12.16 3.00
CA ALA A 51 17.10 11.45 2.17
C ALA A 51 16.24 12.45 1.39
N THR A 52 16.30 12.39 0.06
CA THR A 52 15.47 13.21 -0.81
C THR A 52 14.06 12.64 -0.92
N VAL A 53 13.05 13.36 -0.43
CA VAL A 53 11.64 12.91 -0.42
C VAL A 53 10.84 13.46 -1.61
N SER A 54 11.25 14.61 -2.15
CA SER A 54 10.61 15.28 -3.29
C SER A 54 11.69 15.83 -4.20
N THR A 55 11.49 15.72 -5.51
CA THR A 55 12.33 16.38 -6.51
C THR A 55 12.01 17.87 -6.66
N ILE A 56 10.91 18.31 -6.03
CA ILE A 56 10.44 19.69 -6.05
C ILE A 56 10.76 20.31 -4.69
N ASP A 57 11.58 21.36 -4.71
CA ASP A 57 11.84 22.23 -3.57
C ASP A 57 10.65 23.17 -3.35
N ALA A 58 9.57 22.64 -2.76
CA ALA A 58 8.39 23.41 -2.41
C ALA A 58 8.07 23.26 -0.92
N CYS A 59 7.63 24.36 -0.32
CA CYS A 59 7.07 24.32 1.02
C CYS A 59 5.72 23.59 1.03
N THR A 60 5.31 23.09 2.20
CA THR A 60 4.01 22.44 2.40
C THR A 60 2.87 23.33 1.89
N PRO A 61 2.07 22.89 0.90
CA PRO A 61 0.98 23.69 0.39
C PRO A 61 -0.15 23.74 1.41
N PHE A 62 -0.60 24.96 1.74
CA PHE A 62 -1.80 25.15 2.56
C PHE A 62 -3.04 25.25 1.69
N ARG A 63 -4.16 24.71 2.18
CA ARG A 63 -5.49 24.89 1.60
C ARG A 63 -6.27 25.89 2.45
N GLU A 64 -6.92 26.86 1.81
CA GLU A 64 -7.84 27.79 2.49
C GLU A 64 -9.02 27.05 3.11
N ASP A 65 -9.48 27.52 4.27
CA ASP A 65 -10.63 26.96 4.98
C ASP A 65 -11.96 27.48 4.41
N LEU A 66 -12.25 27.08 3.17
CA LEU A 66 -13.48 27.42 2.46
C LEU A 66 -14.31 26.16 2.22
N SER A 67 -15.60 26.23 2.57
CA SER A 67 -16.54 25.14 2.28
C SER A 67 -16.80 25.05 0.77
N LYS A 68 -16.91 23.81 0.26
CA LYS A 68 -17.24 23.52 -1.14
C LYS A 68 -18.45 22.59 -1.17
N GLN A 69 -19.57 23.07 -1.71
CA GLN A 69 -20.73 22.21 -1.96
C GLN A 69 -20.35 21.15 -2.98
N SER A 70 -20.70 19.89 -2.70
CA SER A 70 -20.35 18.75 -3.54
C SER A 70 -21.57 17.87 -3.75
N ASP A 71 -22.17 17.94 -4.94
CA ASP A 71 -23.26 17.05 -5.36
C ASP A 71 -22.69 15.89 -6.17
N VAL A 72 -21.94 15.02 -5.49
CA VAL A 72 -21.16 13.94 -6.12
C VAL A 72 -21.68 12.54 -5.80
N ILE A 73 -22.72 12.43 -4.97
CA ILE A 73 -23.23 11.16 -4.44
C ILE A 73 -23.55 10.19 -5.58
N ASP A 74 -24.38 10.59 -6.55
CA ASP A 74 -24.77 9.76 -7.68
C ASP A 74 -23.57 9.37 -8.56
N CYS A 75 -22.63 10.29 -8.77
CA CYS A 75 -21.42 10.06 -9.57
C CYS A 75 -20.49 9.03 -8.92
N VAL A 76 -20.36 9.08 -7.59
CA VAL A 76 -19.55 8.15 -6.80
C VAL A 76 -20.22 6.78 -6.74
N LEU A 77 -21.51 6.72 -6.41
CA LEU A 77 -22.24 5.46 -6.24
C LEU A 77 -22.41 4.69 -7.56
N LYS A 78 -22.42 5.37 -8.70
CA LYS A 78 -22.39 4.73 -10.03
C LYS A 78 -21.24 3.74 -10.21
N HIS A 79 -20.12 3.92 -9.50
CA HIS A 79 -18.96 3.04 -9.57
C HIS A 79 -18.82 2.14 -8.34
N ALA A 80 -19.78 2.18 -7.41
CA ALA A 80 -19.79 1.31 -6.24
C ALA A 80 -20.17 -0.12 -6.65
N PRO A 81 -19.42 -1.15 -6.21
CA PRO A 81 -19.78 -2.55 -6.47
C PRO A 81 -21.16 -2.94 -5.90
N SER A 82 -21.54 -2.37 -4.75
CA SER A 82 -22.83 -2.57 -4.11
C SER A 82 -23.15 -1.35 -3.23
N HIS A 83 -24.38 -0.86 -3.30
CA HIS A 83 -24.84 0.25 -2.49
C HIS A 83 -26.32 0.07 -2.14
N ASP A 84 -26.75 0.68 -1.04
CA ASP A 84 -28.15 0.79 -0.64
C ASP A 84 -28.43 2.24 -0.31
N GLU A 85 -29.42 2.82 -1.00
CA GLU A 85 -29.66 4.27 -1.02
C GLU A 85 -28.34 5.05 -1.22
N SER A 86 -27.94 5.83 -0.20
CA SER A 86 -26.73 6.65 -0.19
C SER A 86 -25.52 5.99 0.53
N PHE A 87 -25.55 4.68 0.77
CA PHE A 87 -24.55 3.96 1.56
C PHE A 87 -23.86 2.84 0.77
N PHE A 88 -22.58 2.60 1.05
CA PHE A 88 -21.86 1.44 0.53
C PHE A 88 -22.22 0.18 1.32
N LEU A 89 -22.58 -0.89 0.60
CA LEU A 89 -22.82 -2.18 1.22
C LEU A 89 -21.49 -2.94 1.33
N VAL A 90 -21.12 -3.28 2.56
CA VAL A 90 -19.92 -4.07 2.88
C VAL A 90 -20.28 -5.21 3.82
N PRO A 91 -19.51 -6.32 3.82
CA PRO A 91 -19.66 -7.37 4.83
C PRO A 91 -19.56 -6.77 6.24
N LYS A 92 -20.41 -7.24 7.15
CA LYS A 92 -20.38 -6.81 8.55
C LYS A 92 -18.99 -7.12 9.11
N VAL A 93 -18.35 -6.12 9.74
CA VAL A 93 -17.13 -6.33 10.51
C VAL A 93 -17.49 -7.14 11.75
N ILE A 94 -17.01 -8.38 11.81
CA ILE A 94 -17.17 -9.30 12.95
C ILE A 94 -15.76 -9.52 13.52
N GLU A 95 -15.63 -9.44 14.84
CA GLU A 95 -14.41 -9.77 15.58
C GLU A 95 -14.26 -11.29 15.79
#